data_AF-A0A087UTT0-F1
#
_entry.id   AF-A0A087UTT0-F1
#
_cell.length_a   1.000
_cell.length_b   1.000
_cell.length_c   1.000
_cell.angle_alpha   90.00
_cell.angle_beta   90.00
_cell.angle_gamma   90.00
#
_symmetry.space_group_name_H-M   'P 1'
#
loop_
_entity.id
_entity.type
_entity.pdbx_description
1 polymer ?
#
loop_
_entity_poly.entity_id
_entity_poly.type
_entity_poly.pdbx_seq_one_letter_code
_entity_poly.pdbx_strand_id
1 'polypeptide(L)'
;MPLQKTMGCKTSLNVLWNLMLCFAVIAFVMQYVQASPTGETTGSPFPLCEPGAERRDICERCAKVTKSVLAYPMCCNDEENAFGWCQEFLNYTLPEGASS
;
A
#
# COMPACT_ATOMS: atom_id res chain seq x y z
N MET A 1 37.19 10.14 -49.90
CA MET A 1 36.46 10.74 -48.77
C MET A 1 35.19 9.92 -48.54
N PRO A 2 35.09 9.10 -47.47
CA PRO A 2 33.96 8.20 -47.25
C PRO A 2 32.82 8.90 -46.48
N LEU A 3 31.64 9.00 -47.09
CA LEU A 3 30.42 9.50 -46.46
C LEU A 3 29.64 8.32 -45.84
N GLN A 4 29.14 8.55 -44.63
CA GLN A 4 28.80 7.59 -43.58
C GLN A 4 27.66 6.63 -43.92
N LYS A 5 27.84 5.37 -43.50
CA LYS A 5 26.95 4.22 -43.66
C LYS A 5 25.75 4.33 -42.71
N THR A 6 24.53 4.45 -43.26
CA THR A 6 23.28 4.35 -42.50
C THR A 6 22.97 2.89 -42.18
N MET A 7 23.26 2.45 -40.95
CA MET A 7 22.66 1.24 -40.37
C MET A 7 21.99 1.61 -39.06
N GLY A 8 20.67 1.76 -39.07
CA GLY A 8 19.94 2.09 -37.84
C GLY A 8 18.45 2.37 -38.03
N CYS A 9 17.70 1.50 -38.69
CA CYS A 9 16.25 1.72 -38.84
C CYS A 9 15.41 0.43 -38.93
N LYS A 10 15.56 -0.47 -37.94
CA LYS A 10 14.55 -1.53 -37.70
C LYS A 10 14.45 -1.93 -36.23
N THR A 11 15.58 -1.97 -35.52
CA THR A 11 15.62 -2.15 -34.06
C THR A 11 15.02 -0.95 -33.32
N SER A 12 15.26 0.28 -33.82
CA SER A 12 14.77 1.52 -33.19
C SER A 12 13.25 1.61 -33.15
N LEU A 13 12.55 1.14 -34.18
CA LEU A 13 11.08 1.18 -34.25
C LEU A 13 10.41 0.19 -33.29
N ASN A 14 10.95 -1.02 -33.16
CA ASN A 14 10.45 -2.01 -32.20
C ASN A 14 10.74 -1.62 -30.75
N VAL A 15 11.88 -0.97 -30.50
CA VAL A 15 12.22 -0.45 -29.16
C VAL A 15 11.25 0.68 -28.77
N LEU A 16 10.97 1.61 -29.70
CA LEU A 16 9.99 2.67 -29.46
C LEU A 16 8.57 2.12 -29.25
N TRP A 17 8.16 1.12 -30.03
CA TRP A 17 6.85 0.48 -29.85
C TRP A 17 6.72 -0.23 -28.50
N ASN A 18 7.75 -0.98 -28.09
CA ASN A 18 7.76 -1.64 -26.78
C ASN A 18 7.78 -0.65 -25.62
N LEU A 19 8.52 0.45 -25.72
CA LEU A 19 8.52 1.50 -24.70
C LEU A 19 7.14 2.17 -24.56
N MET A 20 6.47 2.43 -25.68
CA MET A 20 5.11 2.99 -25.68
C MET A 20 4.09 2.01 -25.08
N LEU A 21 4.18 0.71 -25.40
CA LEU A 21 3.34 -0.33 -24.80
C LEU A 21 3.56 -0.44 -23.29
N CYS A 22 4.82 -0.44 -22.84
CA CYS A 22 5.14 -0.45 -21.41
C CYS A 22 4.54 0.76 -20.68
N PHE A 23 4.68 1.96 -21.26
CA PHE A 23 4.14 3.17 -20.66
C PHE A 23 2.61 3.14 -20.56
N ALA A 24 1.92 2.65 -21.59
CA ALA A 24 0.47 2.50 -21.59
C ALA A 24 -0.02 1.48 -20.53
N VAL A 25 0.67 0.34 -20.40
CA VAL A 25 0.35 -0.68 -19.38
C VAL A 25 0.56 -0.13 -17.97
N ILE A 26 1.68 0.57 -17.73
CA ILE A 26 1.97 1.17 -16.42
C ILE A 26 0.91 2.23 -16.07
N ALA A 27 0.57 3.12 -17.01
CA ALA A 27 -0.48 4.12 -16.79
C ALA A 27 -1.85 3.48 -16.49
N PHE A 28 -2.19 2.41 -17.19
CA PHE A 28 -3.43 1.66 -16.96
C PHE A 28 -3.43 1.03 -15.56
N VAL A 29 -2.36 0.34 -15.15
CA VAL A 29 -2.23 -0.25 -13.80
C VAL A 29 -2.33 0.83 -12.71
N MET A 30 -1.73 2.00 -12.91
CA MET A 30 -1.83 3.12 -11.97
C MET A 30 -3.26 3.64 -11.78
N GLN A 31 -4.14 3.52 -12.79
CA GLN A 31 -5.57 3.84 -12.66
C GLN A 31 -6.32 2.81 -11.79
N TYR A 32 -5.93 1.53 -11.83
CA TYR A 32 -6.53 0.50 -10.97
C TYR A 32 -6.11 0.63 -9.49
N VAL A 33 -4.89 1.10 -9.23
CA VAL A 33 -4.36 1.19 -7.86
C VAL A 33 -5.01 2.32 -7.04
N GLN A 34 -5.69 3.28 -7.69
CA GLN A 34 -6.37 4.39 -7.02
C GLN A 34 -7.82 4.09 -6.60
N ALA A 35 -8.27 2.84 -6.60
CA ALA A 35 -9.51 2.45 -5.93
C ALA A 35 -9.31 2.34 -4.40
N SER A 36 -8.70 3.36 -3.78
CA SER A 36 -8.76 3.56 -2.34
C SER A 36 -9.68 4.75 -2.11
N PRO A 37 -10.90 4.58 -1.57
CA PRO A 37 -11.79 5.69 -1.33
C PRO A 37 -11.23 6.51 -0.17
N THR A 38 -10.54 7.60 -0.50
CA THR A 38 -10.27 8.67 0.45
C THR A 38 -11.59 9.39 0.70
N GLY A 39 -11.98 9.41 1.97
CA GLY A 39 -13.36 9.55 2.39
C GLY A 39 -13.96 10.94 2.24
N GLU A 40 -15.22 10.96 1.82
CA GLU A 40 -16.15 12.08 1.96
C GLU A 40 -17.57 11.51 2.10
N THR A 41 -17.93 10.97 3.26
CA THR A 41 -19.33 10.82 3.68
C THR A 41 -19.35 10.94 5.20
N THR A 42 -20.22 11.80 5.69
CA THR A 42 -20.44 12.15 7.10
C THR A 42 -20.99 10.98 7.92
N GLY A 43 -20.14 9.98 8.12
CA GLY A 43 -20.34 8.79 8.94
C GLY A 43 -19.11 7.90 8.79
N SER A 44 -18.30 7.76 9.84
CA SER A 44 -17.12 6.89 9.81
C SER A 44 -17.57 5.48 9.43
N PRO A 45 -16.97 4.80 8.43
CA PRO A 45 -17.32 3.41 8.07
C PRO A 45 -17.16 2.42 9.23
N PHE A 46 -16.51 2.86 10.31
CA PHE A 46 -16.20 2.08 11.50
C PHE A 46 -16.78 2.79 12.74
N PRO A 47 -17.97 2.40 13.23
CA PRO A 47 -18.56 2.99 14.43
C PRO A 47 -17.71 2.73 15.69
N LEU A 48 -16.88 1.67 15.66
CA LEU A 48 -15.99 1.33 16.77
C LEU A 48 -14.70 2.19 16.77
N CYS A 49 -14.35 2.80 15.63
CA CYS A 49 -13.17 3.67 15.48
C CYS A 49 -13.57 5.13 15.23
N GLU A 50 -14.54 5.60 16.00
CA GLU A 50 -14.91 7.02 16.04
C GLU A 50 -13.70 7.89 16.49
N PRO A 51 -13.59 9.12 15.99
CA PRO A 51 -12.54 10.04 16.40
C PRO A 51 -12.59 10.28 17.93
N GLY A 52 -11.46 10.05 18.61
CA GLY A 52 -11.36 10.15 20.07
C GLY A 52 -11.66 8.87 20.85
N ALA A 53 -12.02 7.77 20.18
CA ALA A 53 -12.15 6.47 20.81
C ALA A 53 -10.76 5.82 21.04
N GLU A 54 -10.55 5.22 22.23
CA GLU A 54 -9.32 4.50 22.56
C GLU A 54 -9.00 3.39 21.54
N ARG A 55 -10.04 2.72 21.03
CA ARG A 55 -9.91 1.67 20.01
C ARG A 55 -9.22 2.19 18.75
N ARG A 56 -9.53 3.43 18.34
CA ARG A 56 -8.89 4.05 17.17
C ARG A 56 -7.38 4.19 17.39
N ASP A 57 -6.96 4.70 18.55
CA ASP A 57 -5.54 4.90 18.86
C ASP A 57 -4.76 3.58 18.91
N ILE A 58 -5.40 2.49 19.37
CA ILE A 58 -4.83 1.14 19.35
C ILE A 58 -4.68 0.64 17.91
N CYS A 59 -5.75 0.72 17.12
CA CYS A 59 -5.74 0.24 15.73
C CYS A 59 -4.78 1.05 14.83
N GLU A 60 -4.69 2.36 15.00
CA GLU A 60 -3.74 3.22 14.26
C GLU A 60 -2.29 2.84 14.61
N ARG A 61 -1.97 2.64 15.90
CA ARG A 61 -0.64 2.19 16.34
C ARG A 61 -0.31 0.80 15.82
N CYS A 62 -1.26 -0.13 15.91
CA CYS A 62 -1.09 -1.50 15.45
C CYS A 62 -0.78 -1.56 13.94
N ALA A 63 -1.55 -0.83 13.11
CA ALA A 63 -1.30 -0.73 11.67
C ALA A 63 0.06 -0.10 11.35
N LYS A 64 0.47 0.91 12.13
CA LYS A 64 1.78 1.56 11.99
C LYS A 64 2.95 0.61 12.27
N VAL A 65 2.87 -0.18 13.34
CA VAL A 65 3.96 -1.09 13.74
C VAL A 65 4.04 -2.29 12.79
N THR A 66 2.89 -2.88 12.45
CA THR A 66 2.82 -4.03 11.52
C THR A 66 3.09 -3.65 10.07
N LYS A 67 2.98 -2.37 9.73
CA LYS A 67 3.08 -1.84 8.35
C LYS A 67 2.06 -2.49 7.40
N SER A 68 0.97 -3.03 7.96
CA SER A 68 -0.10 -3.65 7.19
C SER A 68 -1.25 -2.66 7.01
N VAL A 69 -1.64 -2.44 5.75
CA VAL A 69 -2.77 -1.59 5.40
C VAL A 69 -4.11 -2.24 5.82
N LEU A 70 -4.13 -3.57 5.99
CA LEU A 70 -5.31 -4.32 6.42
C LEU A 70 -5.49 -4.37 7.94
N ALA A 71 -4.42 -4.10 8.71
CA ALA A 71 -4.50 -4.18 10.18
C ALA A 71 -5.48 -3.15 10.77
N TYR A 72 -5.56 -1.94 10.20
CA TYR A 72 -6.50 -0.91 10.66
C TYR A 72 -7.98 -1.31 10.46
N PRO A 73 -8.44 -1.63 9.23
CA PRO A 73 -9.85 -2.00 9.03
C PRO A 73 -10.23 -3.30 9.76
N MET A 74 -9.34 -4.31 9.83
CA MET A 74 -9.62 -5.53 10.59
C MET A 74 -9.73 -5.25 12.09
N CYS A 75 -8.84 -4.44 12.66
CA CYS A 75 -8.91 -4.04 14.07
C CYS A 75 -10.17 -3.23 14.39
N CYS A 76 -10.56 -2.31 13.51
CA CYS A 76 -11.77 -1.50 13.69
C CYS A 76 -13.07 -2.29 13.54
N ASN A 77 -13.08 -3.35 12.74
CA ASN A 77 -14.22 -4.27 12.62
C ASN A 77 -14.20 -5.44 13.61
N ASP A 78 -13.15 -5.56 14.42
CA ASP A 78 -12.92 -6.73 15.27
C ASP A 78 -12.88 -8.05 14.47
N GLU A 79 -12.43 -7.98 13.22
CA GLU A 79 -12.36 -9.14 12.33
C GLU A 79 -11.34 -10.14 12.90
N GLU A 80 -11.74 -11.40 13.08
CA GLU A 80 -10.90 -12.45 13.68
C GLU A 80 -10.29 -12.07 15.05
N ASN A 81 -10.98 -11.25 15.85
CA ASN A 81 -10.45 -10.73 17.12
C ASN A 81 -9.13 -9.93 16.93
N ALA A 82 -8.97 -9.27 15.78
CA ALA A 82 -7.79 -8.47 15.46
C ALA A 82 -7.54 -7.34 16.48
N PHE A 83 -8.58 -6.81 17.12
CA PHE A 83 -8.42 -5.82 18.18
C PHE A 83 -7.67 -6.39 19.39
N GLY A 84 -8.06 -7.59 19.87
CA GLY A 84 -7.38 -8.27 20.96
C GLY A 84 -5.93 -8.60 20.60
N TRP A 85 -5.70 -9.12 19.39
CA TRP A 85 -4.36 -9.35 18.89
C TRP A 85 -3.51 -8.08 18.86
N CYS A 86 -4.07 -6.95 18.41
CA CYS A 86 -3.37 -5.66 18.39
C CYS A 86 -3.01 -5.19 19.81
N GLN A 87 -3.89 -5.41 20.80
CA GLN A 87 -3.57 -5.11 22.20
C GLN A 87 -2.41 -5.96 22.71
N GLU A 88 -2.43 -7.26 22.48
CA GLU A 88 -1.35 -8.16 22.91
C GLU A 88 -0.03 -7.82 22.21
N PHE A 89 -0.09 -7.59 20.90
CA PHE A 89 1.07 -7.27 20.08
C PHE A 89 1.72 -5.94 20.47
N LEU A 90 0.93 -4.91 20.79
CA LEU A 90 1.47 -3.62 21.25
C LEU A 90 2.03 -3.67 22.68
N ASN A 91 1.50 -4.54 23.53
CA ASN A 91 2.01 -4.75 24.88
C ASN A 91 3.21 -5.72 24.92
N TYR A 92 3.49 -6.40 23.81
CA TYR A 92 4.60 -7.33 23.74
C TYR A 92 5.95 -6.60 23.82
N THR A 93 6.67 -6.81 24.91
CA THR A 93 8.05 -6.35 25.08
C THR A 93 8.98 -7.51 24.75
N LEU A 94 9.85 -7.33 23.75
CA LEU A 94 10.89 -8.30 23.43
C LEU A 94 11.85 -8.43 24.62
N PRO A 95 12.21 -9.64 25.07
CA PRO A 95 13.30 -9.79 26.02
C PRO A 95 14.59 -9.25 25.36
N GLU A 96 15.37 -8.47 26.10
CA GLU A 96 16.55 -7.71 25.65
C GLU A 96 17.75 -8.57 25.15
N GLY A 97 17.51 -9.77 24.63
CA GLY A 97 18.52 -10.70 24.14
C GLY A 97 18.25 -11.32 22.76
N ALA A 98 17.24 -10.85 22.01
CA ALA A 98 16.89 -11.42 20.69
C ALA A 98 17.44 -10.63 19.48
N SER A 99 18.28 -9.61 19.71
CA SER A 99 18.95 -8.83 18.66
C SER A 99 20.47 -8.91 18.80
N SER A 100 21.04 -10.09 18.57
CA SER A 100 22.50 -10.28 18.41
C SER A 100 22.76 -11.30 17.32
#